data_AF-A0AA35S466-F1
#
_entry.id   AF-A0AA35S466-F1
#
_cell.length_a   1.000
_cell.length_b   1.000
_cell.length_c   1.000
_cell.angle_alpha   90.00
_cell.angle_beta   90.00
_cell.angle_gamma   90.00
#
_symmetry.space_group_name_H-M   'P 1'
#
loop_
_entity.id
_entity.type
_entity.pdbx_description
1 polymer ?
#
loop_
_entity_poly.entity_id
_entity_poly.type
_entity_poly.pdbx_seq_one_letter_code
_entity_poly.pdbx_strand_id
1 'polypeptide(L)'
;MPLPPLYDPDAVRPMWEELSDCRVMPLHHPEDVDEMLAKPGTALMVVNSVCGCAAGSARPGVTMALQHTRIPDQMGTVFAGVDRDATDRARGYMTDVPPSSPAIALFKDGQLIHMLERRHIERMAPDMVAANLAAAFEAHCETEGPSVPREVWERSARERMCGSNVPIFNPTFR
;
A
#
# COMPACT_ATOMS: atom_id res chain seq x y z
N MET A 1 21.25 11.78 -10.75
CA MET A 1 20.03 12.13 -11.51
C MET A 1 19.02 11.03 -11.23
N PRO A 2 17.78 11.36 -10.82
CA PRO A 2 16.75 10.35 -10.59
C PRO A 2 16.49 9.56 -11.88
N LEU A 3 16.25 8.27 -11.74
CA LEU A 3 16.00 7.40 -12.88
C LEU A 3 14.64 7.74 -13.51
N PRO A 4 14.54 7.85 -14.85
CA PRO A 4 13.27 8.18 -15.49
C PRO A 4 12.22 7.07 -15.22
N PRO A 5 10.93 7.43 -15.05
CA PRO A 5 9.87 6.46 -14.85
C PRO A 5 9.71 5.58 -16.09
N LEU A 6 9.45 4.29 -15.88
CA LEU A 6 9.29 3.33 -16.98
C LEU A 6 7.89 3.35 -17.60
N TYR A 7 6.92 3.97 -16.91
CA TYR A 7 5.51 3.99 -17.29
C TYR A 7 4.99 5.42 -17.40
N ASP A 8 3.99 5.61 -18.26
CA ASP A 8 3.25 6.87 -18.39
C ASP A 8 2.53 7.19 -17.06
N PRO A 9 2.74 8.38 -16.47
CA PRO A 9 2.07 8.81 -15.24
C PRO A 9 0.54 8.71 -15.29
N ASP A 10 -0.07 8.99 -16.44
CA ASP A 10 -1.53 8.93 -16.60
C ASP A 10 -2.04 7.48 -16.61
N ALA A 11 -1.24 6.56 -17.16
CA ALA A 11 -1.60 5.14 -17.19
C ALA A 11 -1.53 4.47 -15.81
N VAL A 12 -0.63 4.92 -14.94
CA VAL A 12 -0.45 4.34 -13.58
C VAL A 12 -1.24 5.07 -12.50
N ARG A 13 -1.78 6.26 -12.79
CA ARG A 13 -2.58 7.07 -11.86
C ARG A 13 -3.69 6.27 -11.15
N PRO A 14 -4.53 5.47 -11.84
CA PRO A 14 -5.57 4.71 -11.14
C PRO A 14 -5.03 3.68 -10.14
N MET A 15 -3.81 3.17 -10.38
CA MET A 15 -3.17 2.19 -9.51
C MET A 15 -2.60 2.82 -8.23
N TRP A 16 -2.28 4.11 -8.26
CA TRP A 16 -1.98 4.91 -7.07
C TRP A 16 -3.26 5.24 -6.30
N GLU A 17 -4.27 5.74 -7.03
CA GLU A 17 -5.57 6.14 -6.48
C GLU A 17 -6.23 4.99 -5.70
N GLU A 18 -6.10 3.76 -6.21
CA GLU A 18 -6.66 2.57 -5.55
C GLU A 18 -6.23 2.45 -4.08
N LEU A 19 -4.98 2.81 -3.79
CA LEU A 19 -4.37 2.78 -2.46
C LEU A 19 -4.59 4.09 -1.70
N SER A 20 -4.45 5.25 -2.34
CA SER A 20 -4.60 6.55 -1.69
C SER A 20 -6.03 6.85 -1.26
N ASP A 21 -7.04 6.32 -1.95
CA ASP A 21 -8.45 6.38 -1.53
C ASP A 21 -8.66 5.76 -0.14
N CYS A 22 -7.77 4.84 0.26
CA CYS A 22 -7.77 4.18 1.57
C CYS A 22 -6.70 4.76 2.51
N ARG A 23 -6.22 5.97 2.24
CA ARG A 23 -5.16 6.69 2.99
C ARG A 23 -3.80 6.01 2.98
N VAL A 24 -3.50 5.16 2.01
CA VAL A 24 -2.15 4.66 1.76
C VAL A 24 -1.44 5.65 0.84
N MET A 25 -0.58 6.49 1.43
CA MET A 25 -0.05 7.67 0.74
C MET A 25 1.07 7.31 -0.24
N PRO A 26 1.11 7.89 -1.46
CA PRO A 26 2.23 7.71 -2.36
C PRO A 26 3.50 8.36 -1.80
N LEU A 27 4.61 7.62 -1.89
CA LEU A 27 5.95 8.05 -1.49
C LEU A 27 6.81 8.09 -2.77
N HIS A 28 7.04 9.30 -3.28
CA HIS A 28 7.70 9.51 -4.56
C HIS A 28 9.23 9.61 -4.42
N HIS A 29 9.69 9.95 -3.21
CA HIS A 29 11.09 10.21 -2.93
C HIS A 29 11.63 9.28 -1.81
N PRO A 30 12.93 8.95 -1.84
CA PRO A 30 13.58 8.19 -0.76
C PRO A 30 13.36 8.82 0.63
N GLU A 31 13.35 10.15 0.69
CA GLU A 31 13.15 10.91 1.92
C GLU A 31 11.76 10.67 2.50
N ASP A 32 10.72 10.55 1.66
CA ASP A 32 9.36 10.24 2.10
C ASP A 32 9.28 8.87 2.80
N VAL A 33 10.05 7.89 2.30
CA VAL A 33 10.18 6.55 2.89
C VAL A 33 10.85 6.64 4.27
N ASP A 34 11.95 7.38 4.34
CA ASP A 34 12.75 7.52 5.56
C ASP A 34 11.96 8.26 6.64
N GLU A 35 11.29 9.35 6.28
CA GLU A 35 10.44 10.12 7.17
C GLU A 35 9.26 9.31 7.69
N MET A 36 8.65 8.47 6.84
CA MET A 36 7.56 7.61 7.29
C MET A 36 8.07 6.55 8.28
N LEU A 37 9.17 5.86 7.96
CA LEU A 37 9.69 4.75 8.77
C LEU A 37 10.45 5.21 10.04
N ALA A 38 10.85 6.48 10.11
CA ALA A 38 11.44 7.07 11.31
C ALA A 38 10.39 7.43 12.38
N LYS A 39 9.10 7.47 12.02
CA LYS A 39 8.03 7.74 13.00
C LYS A 39 7.87 6.53 13.93
N PRO A 40 7.62 6.76 15.23
CA PRO A 40 7.33 5.68 16.16
C PRO A 40 5.97 5.02 15.82
N GLY A 41 5.78 3.79 16.30
CA GLY A 41 4.57 3.01 16.07
C GLY A 41 4.67 2.11 14.84
N THR A 42 3.55 1.89 14.17
CA THR A 42 3.42 0.89 13.10
C THR A 42 3.26 1.52 11.73
N ALA A 43 4.02 1.03 10.75
CA ALA A 43 3.98 1.53 9.37
C ALA A 43 3.72 0.40 8.38
N LEU A 44 2.68 0.55 7.56
CA LEU A 44 2.44 -0.28 6.39
C LEU A 44 3.16 0.29 5.17
N MET A 45 3.99 -0.52 4.52
CA MET A 45 4.63 -0.20 3.26
C MET A 45 4.12 -1.15 2.17
N VAL A 46 3.52 -0.59 1.12
CA VAL A 46 3.11 -1.36 -0.06
C VAL A 46 4.05 -1.05 -1.22
N VAL A 47 4.81 -2.06 -1.65
CA VAL A 47 5.57 -2.02 -2.91
C VAL A 47 4.59 -2.35 -4.05
N ASN A 48 3.98 -1.33 -4.62
CA ASN A 48 3.01 -1.42 -5.71
C ASN A 48 3.68 -1.78 -7.04
N SER A 49 2.88 -2.20 -8.01
CA SER A 49 3.32 -2.69 -9.32
C SER A 49 2.18 -2.67 -10.34
N VAL A 50 2.52 -2.63 -11.63
CA VAL A 50 1.58 -2.84 -12.74
C VAL A 50 1.18 -4.31 -12.94
N CYS A 51 1.78 -5.26 -12.21
CA CYS A 51 1.49 -6.70 -12.32
C CYS A 51 -0.01 -6.99 -12.14
N GLY A 52 -0.54 -7.96 -12.89
CA GLY A 52 -1.90 -8.46 -12.68
C GLY A 52 -2.14 -8.98 -11.26
N CYS A 53 -1.12 -9.53 -10.61
CA CYS A 53 -1.14 -9.92 -9.20
C CYS A 53 -1.27 -8.75 -8.21
N ALA A 54 -0.80 -7.55 -8.60
CA ALA A 54 -1.00 -6.34 -7.80
C ALA A 54 -2.46 -5.88 -7.88
N ALA A 55 -3.03 -5.88 -9.09
CA ALA A 55 -4.42 -5.50 -9.33
C ALA A 55 -5.44 -6.53 -8.81
N GLY A 56 -5.14 -7.82 -8.94
CA GLY A 56 -6.07 -8.90 -8.63
C GLY A 56 -6.00 -9.40 -7.19
N SER A 57 -4.93 -9.10 -6.45
CA SER A 57 -4.72 -9.61 -5.09
C SER A 57 -4.19 -8.54 -4.14
N ALA A 58 -3.04 -7.93 -4.42
CA ALA A 58 -2.35 -7.09 -3.44
C ALA A 58 -3.13 -5.83 -3.04
N ARG A 59 -3.49 -4.98 -4.01
CA ARG A 59 -4.19 -3.71 -3.72
C ARG A 59 -5.59 -3.95 -3.15
N PRO A 60 -6.42 -4.85 -3.73
CA PRO A 60 -7.71 -5.18 -3.11
C PRO A 60 -7.55 -5.73 -1.69
N GLY A 61 -6.60 -6.64 -1.46
CA GLY A 61 -6.34 -7.22 -0.15
C GLY A 61 -5.87 -6.19 0.89
N VAL A 62 -5.00 -5.25 0.52
CA VAL A 62 -4.60 -4.15 1.39
C VAL A 62 -5.80 -3.27 1.75
N THR A 63 -6.57 -2.82 0.75
CA THR A 63 -7.71 -1.92 1.02
C THR A 63 -8.78 -2.58 1.89
N MET A 64 -9.00 -3.89 1.72
CA MET A 64 -9.87 -4.70 2.57
C MET A 64 -9.33 -4.82 4.00
N ALA A 65 -8.03 -5.08 4.16
CA ALA A 65 -7.39 -5.18 5.47
C ALA A 65 -7.51 -3.88 6.28
N LEU A 66 -7.47 -2.73 5.61
CA LEU A 66 -7.61 -1.41 6.24
C LEU A 66 -9.03 -1.07 6.68
N GLN A 67 -10.00 -1.95 6.43
CA GLN A 67 -11.34 -1.88 7.01
C GLN A 67 -11.43 -2.60 8.37
N HIS A 68 -10.32 -3.14 8.88
CA HIS A 68 -10.24 -3.80 10.18
C HIS A 68 -10.32 -2.81 11.35
N THR A 69 -10.62 -3.31 12.55
CA THR A 69 -10.75 -2.50 13.78
C THR A 69 -9.42 -1.96 14.28
N ARG A 70 -8.33 -2.68 14.03
CA ARG A 70 -6.94 -2.24 14.26
C ARG A 70 -6.23 -2.10 12.94
N ILE A 71 -5.57 -0.96 12.73
CA ILE A 71 -4.80 -0.64 11.51
C ILE A 71 -3.47 0.04 11.85
N PRO A 72 -2.53 0.11 10.89
CA PRO A 72 -1.24 0.78 11.11
C PRO A 72 -1.35 2.30 11.27
N ASP A 73 -0.44 2.88 12.06
CA ASP A 73 -0.37 4.33 12.32
C ASP A 73 0.01 5.12 11.07
N GLN A 74 0.95 4.58 10.29
CA GLN A 74 1.38 5.14 9.02
C GLN A 74 1.12 4.15 7.89
N MET A 75 0.74 4.65 6.72
CA MET A 75 0.49 3.82 5.54
C MET A 75 1.04 4.52 4.31
N GLY A 76 1.99 3.86 3.65
CA GLY A 76 2.68 4.39 2.49
C GLY A 76 2.77 3.36 1.38
N THR A 77 2.92 3.86 0.16
CA THR A 77 3.18 3.03 -1.01
C THR A 77 4.25 3.63 -1.88
N VAL A 78 5.17 2.78 -2.33
CA VAL A 78 6.14 3.05 -3.39
C VAL A 78 5.75 2.23 -4.60
N PHE A 79 6.14 2.64 -5.81
CA PHE A 79 5.69 1.96 -7.03
C PHE A 79 6.88 1.50 -7.88
N ALA A 80 7.04 0.18 -7.91
CA ALA A 80 8.13 -0.46 -8.63
C ALA A 80 8.06 -0.16 -10.14
N GLY A 81 9.12 0.50 -10.64
CA GLY A 81 9.26 0.89 -12.04
C GLY A 81 8.71 2.28 -12.38
N VAL A 82 8.00 2.93 -11.45
CA VAL A 82 7.62 4.35 -11.56
C VAL A 82 8.61 5.16 -10.72
N ASP A 83 8.51 5.08 -9.39
CA ASP A 83 9.38 5.78 -8.44
C ASP A 83 10.49 4.84 -7.97
N ARG A 84 11.49 4.67 -8.83
CA ARG A 84 12.55 3.66 -8.65
C ARG A 84 13.39 3.92 -7.40
N ASP A 85 13.80 5.17 -7.19
CA ASP A 85 14.65 5.54 -6.07
C ASP A 85 13.93 5.34 -4.73
N ALA A 86 12.66 5.74 -4.63
CA ALA A 86 11.83 5.49 -3.45
C ALA A 86 11.59 3.98 -3.23
N THR A 87 11.33 3.23 -4.31
CA THR A 87 11.17 1.77 -4.25
C THR A 87 12.42 1.09 -3.73
N ASP A 88 13.60 1.48 -4.23
CA ASP A 88 14.87 0.91 -3.82
C ASP A 88 15.22 1.30 -2.38
N ARG A 89 14.86 2.53 -1.95
CA ARG A 89 14.98 2.92 -0.55
C ARG A 89 14.12 2.05 0.37
N ALA A 90 12.86 1.83 0.03
CA ALA A 90 11.95 0.97 0.80
C ALA A 90 12.47 -0.48 0.90
N ARG A 91 13.00 -1.02 -0.19
CA ARG A 91 13.65 -2.35 -0.20
C ARG A 91 14.87 -2.43 0.71
N GLY A 92 15.60 -1.33 0.88
CA GLY A 92 16.71 -1.23 1.82
C GLY A 92 16.32 -1.49 3.28
N TYR A 93 15.05 -1.31 3.64
CA TYR A 93 14.51 -1.66 4.96
C TYR A 93 14.00 -3.12 5.04
N MET A 94 13.94 -3.83 3.91
CA MET A 94 13.42 -5.20 3.79
C MET A 94 14.59 -6.19 3.62
N THR A 95 15.62 -6.09 4.46
CA THR A 95 16.97 -6.67 4.22
C THR A 95 17.03 -8.19 4.10
N ASP A 96 16.08 -8.92 4.70
CA ASP A 96 16.08 -10.39 4.70
C ASP A 96 15.19 -11.00 3.60
N VAL A 97 14.65 -10.17 2.72
CA VAL A 97 13.65 -10.59 1.74
C VAL A 97 14.11 -10.23 0.33
N PRO A 98 14.16 -11.21 -0.60
CA PRO A 98 14.50 -10.93 -1.99
C PRO A 98 13.55 -9.85 -2.58
N PRO A 99 14.09 -8.82 -3.25
CA PRO A 99 13.27 -7.79 -3.87
C PRO A 99 12.23 -8.40 -4.82
N SER A 100 10.94 -8.14 -4.54
CA SER A 100 9.83 -8.57 -5.39
C SER A 100 8.75 -7.50 -5.45
N SER A 101 7.89 -7.55 -6.47
CA SER A 101 6.71 -6.69 -6.56
C SER A 101 5.52 -7.42 -7.21
N PRO A 102 4.29 -7.29 -6.67
CA PRO A 102 3.95 -6.55 -5.46
C PRO A 102 4.53 -7.23 -4.20
N ALA A 103 4.77 -6.42 -3.16
CA ALA A 103 5.13 -6.89 -1.82
C ALA A 103 4.52 -5.95 -0.79
N ILE A 104 4.19 -6.46 0.40
CA ILE A 104 3.56 -5.69 1.47
C ILE A 104 4.33 -5.96 2.76
N ALA A 105 4.78 -4.92 3.44
CA ALA A 105 5.58 -5.02 4.65
C ALA A 105 4.94 -4.20 5.78
N LEU A 106 4.96 -4.75 6.99
CA LEU A 106 4.59 -4.05 8.21
C LEU A 106 5.85 -3.84 9.04
N PHE A 107 6.04 -2.60 9.49
CA PHE A 107 7.13 -2.20 10.36
C PHE A 107 6.58 -1.79 11.72
N LYS A 108 7.39 -1.96 12.76
CA LYS A 108 7.19 -1.36 14.07
C LYS A 108 8.48 -0.70 14.51
N ASP A 109 8.41 0.61 14.80
CA ASP A 109 9.56 1.43 15.18
C ASP A 109 10.75 1.28 14.20
N GLY A 110 10.43 1.32 12.90
CA GLY A 110 11.39 1.17 11.81
C GLY A 110 11.91 -0.25 11.55
N GLN A 111 11.50 -1.25 12.35
CA GLN A 111 11.91 -2.64 12.19
C GLN A 111 10.85 -3.47 11.45
N LEU A 112 11.27 -4.29 10.49
CA LEU A 112 10.38 -5.19 9.76
C LEU A 112 9.84 -6.29 10.69
N ILE A 113 8.52 -6.38 10.83
CA ILE A 113 7.85 -7.35 11.72
C ILE A 113 6.94 -8.34 10.98
N HIS A 114 6.45 -7.99 9.80
CA HIS A 114 5.64 -8.88 8.97
C HIS A 114 5.82 -8.55 7.49
N MET A 115 5.76 -9.56 6.62
CA MET A 115 5.90 -9.33 5.18
C MET A 115 5.14 -10.38 4.35
N LEU A 116 4.44 -9.89 3.33
CA LEU A 116 3.88 -10.67 2.24
C LEU A 116 4.68 -10.42 0.96
N GLU A 117 5.48 -11.40 0.59
CA GLU A 117 6.19 -11.43 -0.69
C GLU A 117 5.29 -11.77 -1.87
N ARG A 118 5.76 -11.42 -3.07
CA ARG A 118 5.09 -11.77 -4.34
C ARG A 118 4.69 -13.24 -4.43
N ARG A 119 5.58 -14.17 -4.02
CA ARG A 119 5.32 -15.63 -4.05
C ARG A 119 4.12 -16.06 -3.22
N HIS A 120 3.79 -15.31 -2.17
CA HIS A 120 2.60 -15.53 -1.36
C HIS A 120 1.39 -14.89 -2.05
N ILE A 121 1.51 -13.62 -2.45
CA ILE A 121 0.43 -12.83 -3.05
C ILE A 121 -0.09 -13.46 -4.35
N GLU A 122 0.79 -13.98 -5.22
CA GLU A 122 0.40 -14.60 -6.50
C GLU A 122 -0.49 -15.84 -6.33
N ARG A 123 -0.53 -16.44 -5.14
CA ARG A 123 -1.33 -17.63 -4.83
C ARG A 123 -2.51 -17.33 -3.90
N MET A 124 -2.64 -16.08 -3.46
CA MET A 124 -3.68 -15.65 -2.54
C MET A 124 -4.74 -14.85 -3.28
N ALA A 125 -6.00 -15.16 -2.96
CA ALA A 125 -7.11 -14.27 -3.29
C ALA A 125 -7.07 -13.02 -2.38
N PRO A 126 -7.70 -11.89 -2.78
CA PRO A 126 -7.74 -10.66 -2.00
C PRO A 126 -8.11 -10.81 -0.52
N ASP A 127 -9.12 -11.63 -0.24
CA ASP A 127 -9.61 -11.94 1.10
C ASP A 127 -8.56 -12.65 1.95
N MET A 128 -7.76 -13.54 1.35
CA MET A 128 -6.65 -14.21 2.03
C MET A 128 -5.51 -13.25 2.35
N VAL A 129 -5.18 -12.33 1.42
CA VAL A 129 -4.22 -11.24 1.68
C VAL A 129 -4.74 -10.36 2.82
N ALA A 130 -6.01 -9.99 2.77
CA ALA A 130 -6.65 -9.14 3.77
C ALA A 130 -6.65 -9.78 5.16
N ALA A 131 -7.03 -11.05 5.26
CA ALA A 131 -7.05 -11.80 6.52
C ALA A 131 -5.65 -11.94 7.11
N ASN A 132 -4.64 -12.19 6.27
CA ASN A 132 -3.25 -12.27 6.72
C ASN A 132 -2.75 -10.94 7.29
N LEU A 133 -3.03 -9.82 6.61
CA LEU A 133 -2.68 -8.49 7.10
C LEU A 133 -3.46 -8.11 8.35
N ALA A 134 -4.78 -8.38 8.40
CA ALA A 134 -5.61 -8.11 9.56
C ALA A 134 -5.11 -8.85 10.81
N ALA A 135 -4.65 -10.11 10.66
CA ALA A 135 -4.04 -10.85 11.75
C ALA A 135 -2.74 -10.18 12.25
N ALA A 136 -1.90 -9.67 11.34
CA ALA A 136 -0.71 -8.91 11.71
C ALA A 136 -1.06 -7.57 12.38
N PHE A 137 -2.12 -6.87 11.92
CA PHE A 137 -2.58 -5.63 12.53
C PHE A 137 -3.08 -5.87 13.94
N GLU A 138 -3.89 -6.91 14.15
CA GLU A 138 -4.39 -7.25 15.49
C GLU A 138 -3.25 -7.59 16.47
N ALA A 139 -2.17 -8.22 15.98
CA ALA A 139 -1.02 -8.57 16.80
C ALA A 139 -0.11 -7.38 17.16
N HIS A 140 -0.09 -6.31 16.35
CA HIS A 140 0.98 -5.31 16.41
C HIS A 140 0.52 -3.86 16.44
N CYS A 141 -0.69 -3.56 15.97
CA CYS A 141 -1.20 -2.21 15.80
C CYS A 141 -2.17 -1.80 16.91
N GLU A 142 -2.16 -0.51 17.25
CA GLU A 142 -3.01 0.07 18.29
C GLU A 142 -3.97 1.13 17.74
N THR A 143 -3.79 1.61 16.51
CA THR A 143 -4.68 2.60 15.90
C THR A 143 -6.04 1.98 15.60
N GLU A 144 -7.12 2.68 15.97
CA GLU A 144 -8.48 2.28 15.58
C GLU A 144 -8.72 2.57 14.10
N GLY A 145 -9.18 1.55 13.38
CA GLY A 145 -9.68 1.68 12.01
C GLY A 145 -11.19 1.95 11.96
N PRO A 146 -11.79 1.96 10.76
CA PRO A 146 -11.17 1.73 9.45
C PRO A 146 -10.39 2.96 8.95
N SER A 147 -9.54 2.79 7.94
CA SER A 147 -8.77 3.92 7.37
C SER A 147 -9.66 4.98 6.70
N VAL A 148 -10.81 4.55 6.16
CA VAL A 148 -11.90 5.38 5.66
C VAL A 148 -13.24 4.74 6.02
N PRO A 149 -14.35 5.50 6.15
CA PRO A 149 -15.67 4.93 6.40
C PRO A 149 -16.04 3.86 5.37
N ARG A 150 -16.71 2.79 5.81
CA ARG A 150 -17.05 1.65 4.96
C ARG A 150 -17.84 2.06 3.71
N GLU A 151 -18.75 3.03 3.80
CA GLU A 151 -19.50 3.47 2.62
C GLU A 151 -18.60 4.15 1.56
N VAL A 152 -17.55 4.85 2.01
CA VAL A 152 -16.55 5.48 1.13
C VAL A 152 -15.71 4.41 0.43
N TRP A 153 -15.27 3.39 1.18
CA TRP A 153 -14.54 2.27 0.61
C TRP A 153 -15.38 1.49 -0.40
N GLU A 154 -16.63 1.13 -0.06
CA GLU A 154 -17.52 0.39 -0.94
C GLU A 154 -17.87 1.14 -2.22
N ARG A 155 -18.05 2.47 -2.15
CA ARG A 155 -18.25 3.30 -3.34
C ARG A 155 -17.04 3.24 -4.26
N SER A 156 -15.85 3.44 -3.72
CA SER A 156 -14.59 3.38 -4.47
C SER A 156 -14.39 1.99 -5.10
N ALA A 157 -14.70 0.92 -4.36
CA ALA A 157 -14.66 -0.46 -4.85
C ALA A 157 -15.66 -0.73 -6.01
N ARG A 158 -16.89 -0.20 -5.92
CA ARG A 158 -17.91 -0.35 -6.97
C ARG A 158 -17.56 0.44 -8.23
N GLU A 159 -17.03 1.64 -8.08
CA GLU A 159 -16.61 2.49 -9.20
C GLU A 159 -15.48 1.80 -10.00
N ARG A 160 -14.55 1.14 -9.29
CA ARG A 160 -13.48 0.31 -9.90
C ARG A 160 -14.03 -0.88 -10.70
N MET A 161 -15.12 -1.51 -10.26
CA MET A 161 -15.78 -2.59 -11.01
C MET A 161 -16.56 -2.10 -12.23
N CYS A 162 -16.99 -0.83 -12.25
CA CYS A 162 -17.93 -0.32 -13.25
C CYS A 162 -17.28 0.60 -14.32
N GLY A 163 -15.98 0.84 -14.26
CA GLY A 163 -15.18 1.46 -15.34
C GLY A 163 -15.63 2.87 -15.79
N SER A 164 -16.33 3.63 -14.94
CA SER A 164 -16.88 4.94 -15.29
C SER A 164 -16.20 6.06 -14.49
N ASN A 165 -15.79 7.13 -15.18
CA ASN A 165 -15.02 8.28 -14.70
C ASN A 165 -15.48 8.83 -13.32
N VAL A 166 -14.55 8.86 -12.36
CA VAL A 166 -14.78 9.35 -10.99
C VAL A 166 -14.30 10.81 -10.83
N PRO A 167 -15.02 11.66 -10.08
CA PRO A 167 -14.52 12.94 -9.59
C PRO A 167 -13.59 12.73 -8.39
N ILE A 168 -12.40 13.32 -8.48
CA ILE A 168 -11.29 13.27 -7.51
C ILE A 168 -11.75 13.75 -6.12
N PHE A 169 -11.68 12.88 -5.11
CA PHE A 169 -11.79 13.31 -3.71
C PHE A 169 -10.54 14.11 -3.35
N ASN A 170 -10.68 15.44 -3.25
CA ASN A 170 -9.60 16.35 -2.87
C ASN A 170 -9.76 16.73 -1.39
N PRO A 171 -9.00 16.13 -0.46
CA PRO A 171 -9.08 16.50 0.94
C PRO A 171 -8.23 17.76 1.16
N THR A 172 -8.80 18.93 0.92
CA THR A 172 -8.28 20.16 1.55
C THR A 172 -8.55 20.07 3.05
N PHE A 173 -7.54 19.63 3.81
CA PHE A 173 -7.50 19.80 5.25
C PHE A 173 -7.28 21.30 5.57
N ARG A 174 -8.18 21.86 6.38
CA ARG A 174 -8.00 23.12 7.10
C ARG A 174 -7.91 22.81 8.59
#